data_AF-A0A0A9WVJ7-F1
#
_entry.id   AF-A0A0A9WVJ7-F1
#
_cell.length_a   1.000
_cell.length_b   1.000
_cell.length_c   1.000
_cell.angle_alpha   90.00
_cell.angle_beta   90.00
_cell.angle_gamma   90.00
#
_symmetry.space_group_name_H-M   'P 1'
#
loop_
_entity.id
_entity.type
_entity.pdbx_description
1 polymer ?
#
loop_
_entity_poly.entity_id
_entity_poly.type
_entity_poly.pdbx_seq_one_letter_code
_entity_poly.pdbx_strand_id
1 'polypeptide(L)'
;MLDTSALSPTRILLLDTFFHIVIWYGSTIVSWRNERLHERPEYSHLAQLLQAPINDAKALMERRFPTPRFIECIENGSQARFLIAKLNPSLPSRIDYTGTEQPIFTEDVSLKVFLQHLKKLVVDYTKAK
;
A
#
# COMPACT_ATOMS: atom_id res chain seq x y z
N MET A 1 9.64 1.57 2.17
CA MET A 1 9.08 0.82 3.32
C MET A 1 7.60 0.62 3.10
N LEU A 2 7.00 -0.39 3.72
CA LEU A 2 5.55 -0.62 3.69
C LEU A 2 4.86 0.44 4.57
N ASP A 3 4.52 1.56 3.95
CA ASP A 3 4.22 2.81 4.64
C ASP A 3 3.09 3.57 3.94
N THR A 4 2.34 4.37 4.69
CA THR A 4 1.24 5.20 4.15
C THR A 4 1.68 6.14 3.05
N SER A 5 2.92 6.63 3.10
CA SER A 5 3.51 7.49 2.06
C SER A 5 3.63 6.83 0.68
N ALA A 6 3.47 5.50 0.58
CA ALA A 6 3.43 4.81 -0.69
C ALA A 6 2.10 5.00 -1.45
N LEU A 7 1.02 5.30 -0.72
CA LEU A 7 -0.31 5.53 -1.30
C LEU A 7 -0.30 6.82 -2.11
N SER A 8 -0.66 6.71 -3.38
CA SER A 8 -0.72 7.87 -4.29
C SER A 8 -1.75 7.62 -5.38
N PRO A 9 -2.54 8.65 -5.78
CA PRO A 9 -3.53 8.54 -6.85
C PRO A 9 -2.99 8.02 -8.19
N THR A 10 -1.70 8.25 -8.46
CA THR A 10 -1.05 7.92 -9.75
C THR A 10 -0.26 6.62 -9.73
N ARG A 11 -0.38 5.80 -8.67
CA ARG A 11 0.38 4.56 -8.51
C ARG A 11 -0.52 3.33 -8.48
N ILE A 12 0.07 2.21 -8.90
CA ILE A 12 -0.48 0.87 -8.70
C ILE A 12 0.45 0.16 -7.71
N LEU A 13 -0.12 -0.47 -6.70
CA LEU A 13 0.62 -1.19 -5.67
C LEU A 13 0.26 -2.67 -5.73
N LEU A 14 1.28 -3.52 -5.68
CA LEU A 14 1.15 -4.95 -5.48
C LEU A 14 1.67 -5.29 -4.09
N LEU A 15 0.78 -5.69 -3.20
CA LEU A 15 1.11 -6.15 -1.86
C LEU A 15 1.04 -7.67 -1.81
N ASP A 16 2.10 -8.26 -1.25
CA ASP A 16 2.20 -9.67 -0.98
C ASP A 16 2.36 -9.92 0.52
N THR A 17 1.38 -10.59 1.14
CA THR A 17 1.36 -10.92 2.57
C THR A 17 1.49 -12.42 2.85
N PHE A 18 2.07 -13.17 1.91
CA PHE A 18 2.03 -14.64 1.89
C PHE A 18 0.63 -15.22 1.61
N PHE A 19 -0.36 -14.92 2.45
CA PHE A 19 -1.74 -15.45 2.36
C PHE A 19 -2.67 -14.63 1.46
N HIS A 20 -2.35 -13.36 1.23
CA HIS A 20 -3.09 -12.49 0.32
C HIS A 20 -2.13 -11.83 -0.68
N ILE A 21 -2.56 -11.79 -1.93
CA ILE A 21 -1.98 -10.95 -2.98
C ILE A 21 -2.99 -9.86 -3.29
N VAL A 22 -2.63 -8.60 -3.05
CA VAL A 22 -3.51 -7.44 -3.18
C VAL A 22 -2.97 -6.50 -4.25
N ILE A 23 -3.75 -6.24 -5.29
CA ILE A 23 -3.48 -5.15 -6.24
C ILE A 23 -4.37 -3.96 -5.85
N TRP A 24 -3.74 -2.82 -5.62
CA TRP A 24 -4.41 -1.57 -5.31
C TRP A 24 -4.15 -0.53 -6.41
N TYR A 25 -5.20 0.14 -6.88
CA TYR A 25 -5.09 1.23 -7.86
C TYR A 25 -5.45 2.58 -7.22
N GLY A 26 -4.57 3.56 -7.41
CA GLY A 26 -4.87 4.95 -7.08
C GLY A 26 -5.99 5.53 -7.95
N SER A 27 -6.68 6.54 -7.43
CA SER A 27 -7.85 7.16 -8.07
C SER A 27 -7.60 7.67 -9.50
N THR A 28 -6.42 8.24 -9.79
CA THR A 28 -6.07 8.68 -11.14
C THR A 28 -5.92 7.51 -12.11
N ILE A 29 -5.27 6.41 -11.68
CA ILE A 29 -5.17 5.20 -12.50
C ILE A 29 -6.55 4.62 -12.80
N VAL A 30 -7.44 4.62 -11.81
CA VAL A 30 -8.82 4.17 -11.98
C VAL A 30 -9.57 5.04 -12.99
N SER A 31 -9.41 6.37 -12.94
CA SER A 31 -9.99 7.29 -13.94
C SER A 31 -9.55 6.94 -15.35
N TRP A 32 -8.23 6.78 -15.57
CA TRP A 32 -7.68 6.43 -16.88
C TRP A 32 -8.13 5.06 -17.38
N ARG A 33 -8.31 4.09 -16.47
CA ARG A 33 -8.89 2.77 -16.81
C ARG A 33 -10.35 2.92 -17.24
N ASN A 34 -11.15 3.70 -16.52
CA ASN A 34 -12.57 3.92 -16.81
C ASN A 34 -12.80 4.68 -18.12
N GLU A 35 -11.92 5.64 -18.44
CA GLU A 35 -11.91 6.37 -19.71
C GLU A 35 -11.41 5.53 -20.90
N ARG A 36 -11.03 4.27 -20.66
CA ARG A 36 -10.49 3.33 -21.65
C ARG A 36 -9.29 3.87 -22.41
N LEU A 37 -8.47 4.71 -21.76
CA LEU A 37 -7.28 5.28 -22.39
C LEU A 37 -6.31 4.18 -22.84
N HIS A 38 -6.20 3.11 -22.05
CA HIS A 38 -5.37 1.93 -22.34
C HIS A 38 -5.76 1.15 -23.61
N GLU A 39 -6.96 1.35 -24.16
CA GLU A 39 -7.37 0.73 -25.43
C GLU A 39 -6.87 1.53 -26.64
N ARG A 40 -6.46 2.79 -26.44
CA ARG A 40 -5.96 3.64 -27.52
C ARG A 40 -4.50 3.35 -27.80
N PRO A 41 -4.09 3.29 -29.07
CA PRO A 41 -2.70 2.98 -29.45
C PRO A 41 -1.70 4.02 -28.92
N GLU A 42 -2.14 5.27 -28.74
CA GLU A 42 -1.36 6.37 -28.18
C GLU A 42 -0.99 6.17 -26.69
N TYR A 43 -1.71 5.33 -25.95
CA TYR A 43 -1.47 5.04 -24.54
C TYR A 43 -1.11 3.56 -24.28
N SER A 44 -0.39 2.92 -25.22
CA SER A 44 0.08 1.53 -25.07
C SER A 44 0.86 1.26 -23.77
N HIS A 45 1.62 2.24 -23.29
CA HIS A 45 2.32 2.19 -22.00
C HIS A 45 1.37 2.02 -20.80
N LEU A 46 0.17 2.62 -20.86
CA LEU A 46 -0.82 2.47 -19.80
C LEU A 46 -1.38 1.05 -19.75
N ALA A 47 -1.60 0.42 -20.92
CA ALA A 47 -2.00 -0.99 -20.98
C ALA A 47 -0.93 -1.90 -20.36
N GLN A 48 0.35 -1.66 -20.66
CA GLN A 48 1.47 -2.38 -20.05
C GLN A 48 1.54 -2.16 -18.53
N LEU A 49 1.36 -0.91 -18.08
CA LEU A 49 1.36 -0.56 -16.65
C LEU A 49 0.24 -1.29 -15.88
N LEU A 50 -0.97 -1.38 -16.46
CA LEU A 50 -2.10 -2.11 -15.86
C LEU A 50 -1.86 -3.63 -15.83
N GLN A 51 -1.18 -4.17 -16.86
CA GLN A 51 -0.98 -5.61 -16.99
C GLN A 51 0.18 -6.14 -16.13
N ALA A 52 1.23 -5.34 -15.91
CA ALA A 52 2.41 -5.72 -15.13
C ALA A 52 2.07 -6.31 -13.74
N PRO A 53 1.29 -5.64 -12.85
CA PRO A 53 0.99 -6.18 -11.53
C PRO A 53 0.12 -7.44 -11.58
N ILE A 54 -0.70 -7.61 -12.62
CA ILE A 54 -1.53 -8.81 -12.81
C ILE A 54 -0.64 -10.01 -13.16
N ASN A 55 0.34 -9.81 -14.03
CA ASN A 55 1.30 -10.86 -14.40
C ASN A 55 2.15 -11.28 -13.19
N ASP A 56 2.65 -10.30 -12.44
CA ASP A 56 3.43 -10.55 -11.22
C ASP A 56 2.60 -11.28 -10.16
N ALA A 57 1.34 -10.89 -9.97
CA ALA A 57 0.42 -11.56 -9.05
C ALA A 57 0.17 -13.02 -9.45
N LYS A 58 -0.02 -13.31 -10.74
CA LYS A 58 -0.19 -14.70 -11.21
C LYS A 58 1.06 -15.54 -10.96
N ALA A 59 2.23 -15.03 -11.30
CA ALA A 59 3.50 -15.71 -11.05
C ALA A 59 3.74 -15.96 -9.55
N LEU A 60 3.31 -15.03 -8.69
CA LEU A 60 3.31 -15.18 -7.23
C LEU A 60 2.38 -16.28 -6.73
N MET A 61 1.21 -16.41 -7.33
CA MET A 61 0.20 -17.40 -6.94
C MET A 61 0.59 -18.81 -7.38
N GLU A 62 1.14 -18.98 -8.58
CA GLU A 62 1.54 -20.28 -9.15
C GLU A 62 2.63 -20.97 -8.32
N ARG A 63 3.53 -20.20 -7.71
CA ARG A 63 4.65 -20.73 -6.90
C ARG A 63 4.29 -21.03 -5.45
N ARG A 64 3.03 -20.88 -5.04
CA ARG A 64 2.62 -20.95 -3.63
C ARG A 64 1.63 -22.05 -3.29
N PHE A 65 1.84 -22.62 -2.11
CA PHE A 65 0.93 -23.55 -1.47
C PHE A 65 0.79 -23.21 0.03
N PRO A 66 -0.44 -23.04 0.57
CA PRO A 66 -1.70 -22.98 -0.17
C PRO A 66 -1.76 -21.75 -1.10
N THR A 67 -2.57 -21.83 -2.16
CA THR A 67 -2.75 -20.69 -3.08
C THR A 67 -3.29 -19.48 -2.31
N PRO A 68 -2.64 -18.31 -2.39
CA PRO A 68 -3.08 -17.15 -1.65
C PRO A 68 -4.36 -16.56 -2.24
N ARG A 69 -5.11 -15.85 -1.40
CA ARG A 69 -6.30 -15.13 -1.83
C ARG A 69 -5.91 -13.90 -2.64
N PHE A 70 -6.38 -13.84 -3.89
CA PHE A 70 -6.23 -12.66 -4.74
C PHE A 70 -7.30 -11.60 -4.43
N ILE A 71 -6.89 -10.34 -4.31
CA ILE A 71 -7.77 -9.20 -4.05
C ILE A 71 -7.37 -8.06 -4.98
N GLU A 72 -8.35 -7.55 -5.72
CA GLU A 72 -8.21 -6.33 -6.51
C GLU A 72 -9.03 -5.22 -5.85
N CYS A 73 -8.43 -4.06 -5.62
CA CYS A 73 -9.10 -2.95 -4.95
C CYS A 73 -8.63 -1.58 -5.46
N ILE A 74 -9.42 -0.56 -5.15
CA ILE A 74 -9.16 0.83 -5.54
C ILE A 74 -9.04 1.71 -4.31
N GLU A 75 -8.48 2.91 -4.48
CA GLU A 75 -8.53 3.97 -3.49
C GLU A 75 -9.96 4.18 -2.95
N ASN A 76 -10.10 4.27 -1.62
CA ASN A 76 -11.38 4.39 -0.91
C ASN A 76 -12.36 3.20 -1.08
N GLY A 77 -11.98 2.12 -1.76
CA GLY A 77 -12.76 0.90 -1.84
C GLY A 77 -12.73 0.09 -0.54
N SER A 78 -13.81 -0.64 -0.21
CA SER A 78 -13.91 -1.43 1.03
C SER A 78 -12.82 -2.50 1.16
N GLN A 79 -12.37 -3.06 0.04
CA GLN A 79 -11.29 -4.06 0.00
C GLN A 79 -9.89 -3.44 0.18
N ALA A 80 -9.73 -2.11 0.09
CA ALA A 80 -8.45 -1.43 0.31
C ALA A 80 -7.93 -1.62 1.75
N ARG A 81 -8.81 -1.94 2.71
CA ARG A 81 -8.44 -2.25 4.09
C ARG A 81 -7.40 -3.37 4.21
N PHE A 82 -7.39 -4.32 3.27
CA PHE A 82 -6.40 -5.41 3.26
C PHE A 82 -4.97 -4.91 3.03
N LEU A 83 -4.82 -3.79 2.31
CA LEU A 83 -3.56 -3.07 2.16
C LEU A 83 -3.31 -2.15 3.35
N ILE A 84 -4.26 -1.28 3.66
CA ILE A 84 -4.13 -0.20 4.65
C ILE A 84 -3.77 -0.74 6.04
N ALA A 85 -4.39 -1.85 6.46
CA ALA A 85 -4.11 -2.48 7.76
C ALA A 85 -2.71 -3.12 7.87
N LYS A 86 -1.92 -3.13 6.80
CA LYS A 86 -0.53 -3.61 6.77
C LYS A 86 0.48 -2.48 6.65
N LEU A 87 0.04 -1.25 6.41
CA LEU A 87 0.92 -0.10 6.26
C LEU A 87 1.30 0.46 7.62
N ASN A 88 2.54 0.92 7.74
CA ASN A 88 2.98 1.73 8.86
C ASN A 88 2.30 3.11 8.83
N PRO A 89 1.60 3.55 9.90
CA PRO A 89 0.91 4.85 9.96
C PRO A 89 1.91 5.99 10.24
N SER A 90 2.79 6.29 9.27
CA SER A 90 3.76 7.38 9.41
C SER A 90 3.15 8.76 9.33
N LEU A 91 1.99 8.89 8.67
CA LEU A 91 1.23 10.14 8.63
C LEU A 91 0.44 10.28 9.94
N PRO A 92 0.51 11.43 10.62
CA PRO A 92 -0.21 11.63 11.86
C PRO A 92 -1.72 11.58 11.62
N SER A 93 -2.44 10.82 12.45
CA SER A 93 -3.91 10.71 12.48
C SER A 93 -4.63 12.01 12.92
N ARG A 94 -3.91 13.13 13.02
CA ARG A 94 -4.41 14.35 13.66
C ARG A 94 -5.28 15.15 12.69
N ILE A 95 -6.45 15.49 13.19
CA ILE A 95 -7.59 16.20 12.58
C ILE A 95 -7.24 17.55 11.91
N ASP A 96 -6.03 18.08 12.11
CA ASP A 96 -5.58 19.38 11.58
C ASP A 96 -4.87 19.31 10.21
N TYR A 97 -4.92 18.18 9.52
CA TYR A 97 -4.33 18.07 8.18
C TYR A 97 -5.25 18.70 7.11
N THR A 98 -4.84 19.87 6.60
CA THR A 98 -5.37 20.49 5.38
C THR A 98 -4.80 19.87 4.09
N GLY A 99 -4.08 18.74 4.21
CA GLY A 99 -3.43 18.04 3.11
C GLY A 99 -4.33 16.98 2.46
N THR A 100 -4.11 16.76 1.16
CA THR A 100 -4.82 15.78 0.31
C THR A 100 -4.48 14.31 0.59
N GLU A 101 -3.69 14.01 1.62
CA GLU A 101 -3.25 12.65 1.96
C GLU A 101 -4.21 12.01 2.97
N GLN A 102 -4.68 10.79 2.66
CA GLN A 102 -5.67 10.07 3.48
C GLN A 102 -5.05 9.64 4.83
N PRO A 103 -5.50 10.21 5.98
CA PRO A 103 -5.03 9.76 7.28
C PRO A 103 -5.54 8.35 7.57
N ILE A 104 -4.65 7.44 8.01
CA ILE A 104 -5.09 6.14 8.53
C ILE A 104 -5.63 6.35 9.95
N PHE A 105 -6.90 5.99 10.14
CA PHE A 105 -7.52 5.93 11.45
C PHE A 105 -7.09 4.63 12.17
N THR A 106 -6.04 4.74 13.00
CA THR A 106 -5.56 3.65 13.86
C THR A 106 -5.05 4.20 15.19
N GLU A 107 -5.10 3.35 16.23
CA GLU A 107 -4.45 3.58 17.53
C GLU A 107 -3.00 3.08 17.56
N ASP A 108 -2.54 2.44 16.48
CA ASP A 108 -1.19 1.89 16.37
C ASP A 108 -0.11 2.99 16.35
N VAL A 109 1.03 2.68 16.97
CA VAL A 109 2.23 3.53 16.94
C VAL A 109 2.99 3.33 15.63
N SER A 110 3.46 4.44 15.04
CA SER A 110 4.33 4.39 13.88
C SER A 110 5.68 3.76 14.22
N LEU A 111 6.33 3.14 13.22
CA LEU A 111 7.66 2.56 13.35
C LEU A 111 8.69 3.59 13.85
N LYS A 112 8.54 4.86 13.48
CA LYS A 112 9.38 5.95 13.97
C LYS A 112 9.29 6.09 15.48
N VAL A 113 8.08 6.12 16.02
CA VAL A 113 7.83 6.21 17.47
C VAL A 113 8.38 4.96 18.16
N PHE A 114 8.10 3.76 17.63
CA PHE A 114 8.65 2.51 18.16
C PHE A 114 10.19 2.56 18.26
N LEU A 115 10.88 2.97 17.19
CA LEU A 115 12.34 3.07 17.18
C LEU A 115 12.87 4.13 18.15
N GLN A 116 12.16 5.24 18.36
CA GLN A 116 12.53 6.24 19.36
C GLN A 116 12.49 5.67 20.78
N HIS A 117 11.42 4.96 21.13
CA HIS A 117 11.29 4.30 22.44
C HIS A 117 12.35 3.20 22.63
N LEU A 118 12.57 2.38 21.60
CA LEU A 118 13.59 1.33 21.63
C LEU A 118 14.99 1.91 21.89
N LYS A 119 15.38 2.96 21.14
CA LYS A 119 16.67 3.62 21.32
C LYS A 119 16.85 4.16 22.73
N LYS A 120 15.82 4.80 23.29
CA LYS A 120 15.86 5.31 24.66
C LYS A 120 16.10 4.19 25.67
N LEU A 121 15.33 3.10 25.60
CA LEU A 121 15.46 1.96 26.52
C LEU A 121 16.85 1.31 26.45
N VAL A 122 17.39 1.12 25.24
CA VAL A 122 18.72 0.52 25.06
C VAL A 122 19.81 1.42 25.66
N VAL A 123 19.74 2.72 25.43
CA VAL A 123 20.72 3.67 25.99
C VAL A 123 20.61 3.75 27.52
N ASP A 124 19.40 3.80 28.06
CA ASP A 124 19.16 3.87 29.51
C ASP A 124 19.62 2.58 30.21
N TYR A 125 19.36 1.41 29.62
CA TYR A 125 19.85 0.12 30.11
C TYR A 125 21.40 0.05 30.12
N THR A 126 22.05 0.57 29.08
CA THR A 126 23.51 0.56 28.98
C THR A 126 24.17 1.50 29.98
N LYS A 127 23.49 2.60 30.37
CA LYS A 127 23.97 3.54 31.40
C LYS A 127 23.79 3.02 32.82
N ALA A 128 22.88 2.08 33.03
CA ALA A 128 22.60 1.48 34.35
C ALA A 128 23.54 0.31 34.69
N LYS A 129 24.41 -0.09 33.77
CA LYS A 129 25.43 -1.14 33.94
C LYS A 129 26.82 -0.53 34.01
#